data_AF-A0A444HXX1-F1
#
_entry.id   AF-A0A444HXX1-F1
#
_cell.length_a   1.000
_cell.length_b   1.000
_cell.length_c   1.000
_cell.angle_alpha   90.00
_cell.angle_beta   90.00
_cell.angle_gamma   90.00
#
_symmetry.space_group_name_H-M   'P 1'
#
loop_
_entity.id
_entity.type
_entity.pdbx_description
1 polymer ?
#
loop_
_entity_poly.entity_id
_entity_poly.type
_entity_poly.pdbx_seq_one_letter_code
_entity_poly.pdbx_strand_id
1 'polypeptide(L)' 'GLADSLTVATNGLIKDGTYAKILDHWHLSEEALPASETNPPGLPKY' A
#
# COMPACT_ATOMS: atom_id res chain seq x y z
N GLY A 1 3.84 12.75 -11.37
CA GLY A 1 2.67 13.33 -10.67
C GLY A 1 2.71 12.91 -9.21
N LEU A 2 1.61 12.99 -8.46
CA LEU A 2 1.61 12.61 -7.03
C LEU A 2 1.73 11.09 -6.76
N ALA A 3 1.53 10.25 -7.78
CA ALA A 3 1.56 8.79 -7.65
C ALA A 3 2.88 8.25 -7.06
N ASP A 4 4.01 8.77 -7.54
CA ASP A 4 5.34 8.33 -7.08
C ASP A 4 5.56 8.69 -5.61
N SER A 5 5.23 9.93 -5.22
CA SER A 5 5.35 10.38 -3.83
C SER A 5 4.45 9.59 -2.88
N LEU A 6 3.23 9.24 -3.33
CA LEU A 6 2.31 8.44 -2.53
C LEU A 6 2.82 7.02 -2.35
N THR A 7 3.37 6.41 -3.42
CA THR A 7 3.99 5.09 -3.37
C THR A 7 5.13 5.04 -2.36
N VAL A 8 6.02 6.04 -2.38
CA VAL A 8 7.13 6.12 -1.42
C VAL A 8 6.62 6.26 0.02
N ALA A 9 5.67 7.17 0.26
CA ALA A 9 5.11 7.40 1.59
C ALA A 9 4.44 6.14 2.15
N THR A 10 3.58 5.47 1.37
CA THR A 10 2.90 4.23 1.79
C THR A 10 3.90 3.12 2.10
N ASN A 11 4.93 2.91 1.27
CA ASN A 11 5.95 1.89 1.56
C ASN A 11 6.76 2.23 2.82
N GLY A 12 6.92 3.51 3.16
CA GLY A 12 7.45 3.94 4.45
C GLY A 12 6.61 3.42 5.63
N LEU A 13 5.29 3.63 5.56
CA LEU A 13 4.33 3.15 6.57
C LEU A 13 4.25 1.62 6.66
N ILE A 14 4.44 0.92 5.54
CA ILE A 14 4.55 -0.54 5.52
C ILE A 14 5.81 -0.98 6.28
N LYS A 15 6.95 -0.37 5.95
CA LYS A 15 8.25 -0.72 6.54
C LYS A 15 8.32 -0.48 8.05
N ASP A 16 7.72 0.60 8.54
CA ASP A 16 7.74 0.94 9.97
C ASP A 16 6.62 0.28 10.79
N GLY A 17 5.73 -0.48 10.12
CA GLY A 17 4.63 -1.22 10.73
C GLY A 17 3.40 -0.36 11.07
N THR A 18 3.40 0.94 10.76
CA THR A 18 2.24 1.82 10.96
C THR A 18 1.08 1.39 10.08
N TYR A 19 1.34 0.96 8.85
CA TYR A 19 0.32 0.41 7.94
C TYR A 19 -0.45 -0.75 8.58
N ALA A 20 0.27 -1.72 9.16
CA ALA A 20 -0.35 -2.87 9.82
C ALA A 20 -1.21 -2.46 11.03
N LYS A 21 -0.76 -1.48 11.83
CA LYS A 21 -1.55 -0.94 12.96
C LYS A 21 -2.84 -0.26 12.49
N ILE A 22 -2.78 0.46 11.37
CA ILE A 22 -3.97 1.09 10.78
C ILE A 22 -4.94 0.00 10.32
N LEU A 23 -4.48 -1.01 9.59
CA LEU A 23 -5.35 -2.09 9.13
C LEU A 23 -6.00 -2.84 10.29
N ASP A 24 -5.25 -3.13 11.35
CA ASP A 24 -5.77 -3.80 12.55
C ASP A 24 -6.88 -2.99 13.23
N HIS A 25 -6.70 -1.67 13.34
CA HIS A 25 -7.71 -0.76 13.90
C HIS A 25 -9.04 -0.80 13.14
N TRP A 26 -9.00 -1.03 11.83
CA TRP A 26 -10.17 -1.11 10.96
C TRP A 26 -10.61 -2.55 10.66
N HIS A 27 -10.00 -3.57 11.29
CA HIS A 27 -10.26 -4.98 11.04
C HIS A 27 -10.01 -5.43 9.58
N LEU A 28 -9.01 -4.84 8.92
CA LEU A 28 -8.63 -5.10 7.52
C LEU A 28 -7.28 -5.84 7.39
N SER A 29 -6.80 -6.47 8.46
CA SER A 29 -5.49 -7.14 8.47
C SER A 29 -5.35 -8.23 7.39
N GLU A 30 -6.46 -8.86 6.99
CA GLU A 30 -6.48 -9.88 5.91
C GLU A 30 -6.26 -9.28 4.51
N GLU A 31 -6.49 -7.98 4.33
CA GLU A 31 -6.29 -7.26 3.06
C GLU A 31 -4.89 -6.63 2.95
N ALA A 32 -4.01 -6.88 3.91
CA ALA A 32 -2.68 -6.30 3.93
C ALA A 32 -1.86 -6.69 2.70
N LEU A 33 -1.30 -5.68 2.02
CA LEU A 33 -0.34 -5.88 0.95
C LEU A 33 1.10 -5.79 1.45
N PRO A 34 2.02 -6.59 0.90
CA PRO A 34 3.43 -6.55 1.29
C PRO A 34 4.16 -5.28 0.81
N ALA A 35 3.65 -4.63 -0.24
CA ALA A 35 4.21 -3.41 -0.81
C ALA A 35 3.12 -2.63 -1.57
N SER A 36 3.32 -1.31 -1.68
CA SER A 36 2.53 -0.44 -2.54
C SER A 36 3.21 -0.28 -3.89
N GLU A 37 2.47 -0.48 -4.99
CA GLU A 37 2.97 -0.36 -6.36
C GLU A 37 2.05 0.58 -7.18
N THR A 38 2.63 1.54 -7.89
CA THR A 38 1.88 2.35 -8.86
C THR A 38 1.71 1.56 -10.15
N ASN A 39 0.46 1.26 -10.52
CA ASN A 39 0.08 0.55 -11.74
C ASN A 39 0.87 -0.76 -11.95
N PRO A 40 0.73 -1.74 -11.05
CA PRO A 40 1.42 -3.02 -11.15
C PRO A 40 1.06 -3.73 -12.47
N PRO A 41 1.98 -4.54 -13.03
CA PRO A 41 1.73 -5.29 -14.25
C PRO A 41 0.56 -6.28 -14.06
N GLY A 42 -0.23 -6.50 -15.12
CA GLY A 42 -1.31 -7.50 -15.13
C GLY A 42 -2.73 -6.93 -15.04
N LEU A 43 -2.88 -5.62 -14.85
CA LEU A 43 -4.20 -4.97 -14.97
C LEU A 43 -4.65 -4.91 -16.45
N PRO A 44 -5.94 -5.12 -16.74
CA PRO A 44 -6.46 -5.01 -18.10
C PRO A 44 -6.16 -3.63 -18.70
N LYS A 45 -5.58 -3.62 -19.90
CA LYS A 45 -5.58 -2.43 -20.75
C LYS A 45 -6.93 -2.45 -21.46
N TYR A 46 -7.84 -1.59 -21.01
CA TYR A 46 -9.11 -1.32 -21.67
C TYR A 46 -8.91 -1.00 -23.16
#